data_AF-A0A944W9D6-F1
#
_entry.id   AF-A0A944W9D6-F1
#
_cell.length_a   1.000
_cell.length_b   1.000
_cell.length_c   1.000
_cell.angle_alpha   90.00
_cell.angle_beta   90.00
_cell.angle_gamma   90.00
#
_symmetry.space_group_name_H-M   'P 1'
#
loop_
_entity.id
_entity.type
_entity.pdbx_description
1 polymer ?
#
loop_
_entity_poly.entity_id
_entity_poly.type
_entity_poly.pdbx_seq_one_letter_code
_entity_poly.pdbx_strand_id
1 'polypeptide(L)'
;MKQIGLIFFSVFMLNSILVAEPTISSTSTSLEERYGDRIEIFGLKFKGPLVLCQVLIAILMMITFLQSSFDKIINRKENLEFFNSHFANSPLRGFTSLLLSIITVMEFIGGFMLVYGIYFVFVERTTLWIFYGFILVSLTLIALFTGQRLAKDYVGAADLIPYFTLVMLGIMSMY
;
A
#
# COMPACT_ATOMS: atom_id res chain seq x y z
N MET A 1 45.30 -51.36 7.03
CA MET A 1 45.42 -50.17 7.91
C MET A 1 45.63 -48.84 7.16
N LYS A 2 46.40 -48.78 6.05
CA LYS A 2 46.64 -47.52 5.31
C LYS A 2 45.40 -46.91 4.61
N GLN A 3 44.46 -47.71 4.11
CA GLN A 3 43.27 -47.18 3.39
C GLN A 3 42.21 -46.55 4.31
N ILE A 4 42.06 -47.04 5.56
CA ILE A 4 41.08 -46.49 6.52
C ILE A 4 41.48 -45.08 6.97
N GLY A 5 42.77 -44.83 7.19
CA GLY A 5 43.27 -43.49 7.51
C GLY A 5 43.05 -42.49 6.38
N LEU A 6 43.13 -42.94 5.12
CA LEU A 6 42.89 -42.09 3.95
C LEU A 6 41.42 -41.67 3.83
N ILE A 7 40.48 -42.57 4.20
CA ILE A 7 39.04 -42.30 4.21
C ILE A 7 38.67 -41.32 5.33
N PHE A 8 39.24 -41.48 6.53
CA PHE A 8 39.01 -40.51 7.61
C PHE A 8 39.60 -39.14 7.27
N PHE A 9 40.76 -39.09 6.61
CA PHE A 9 41.37 -37.85 6.15
C PHE A 9 40.56 -37.17 5.04
N SER A 10 39.99 -37.93 4.09
CA SER A 10 39.14 -37.37 3.03
C SER A 10 37.80 -36.88 3.57
N VAL A 11 37.19 -37.58 4.53
CA VAL A 11 35.95 -37.15 5.21
C VAL A 11 36.18 -35.90 6.06
N PHE A 12 37.33 -35.81 6.75
CA PHE A 12 37.71 -34.61 7.51
C PHE A 12 37.92 -33.40 6.57
N MET A 13 38.60 -33.60 5.44
CA MET A 13 38.79 -32.56 4.43
C MET A 13 37.49 -32.14 3.73
N LEU A 14 36.54 -33.06 3.50
CA LEU A 14 35.23 -32.70 2.97
C LEU A 14 34.41 -31.88 3.97
N ASN A 15 34.47 -32.22 5.26
CA ASN A 15 33.75 -31.46 6.30
C ASN A 15 34.33 -30.06 6.50
N SER A 16 35.65 -29.86 6.37
CA SER A 16 36.24 -28.51 6.45
C SER A 16 35.95 -27.65 5.22
N ILE A 17 35.74 -28.25 4.04
CA ILE A 17 35.31 -27.53 2.83
C ILE A 17 33.82 -27.16 2.89
N LEU A 18 32.97 -28.00 3.50
CA LEU A 18 31.55 -27.69 3.75
C LEU A 18 31.33 -26.62 4.84
N VAL A 19 32.28 -26.45 5.77
CA VAL A 19 32.27 -25.35 6.76
C VAL A 19 32.80 -24.04 6.15
N ALA A 20 33.57 -24.12 5.07
CA ALA A 20 33.98 -22.98 4.27
C ALA A 20 32.94 -22.69 3.17
N GLU A 21 31.69 -22.44 3.56
CA GLU A 21 30.87 -21.58 2.72
C GLU A 21 31.66 -20.27 2.57
N PRO A 22 31.84 -19.74 1.33
CA PRO A 22 32.26 -18.38 1.23
C PRO A 22 31.18 -17.61 1.97
N THR A 23 31.56 -16.90 3.03
CA THR A 23 30.83 -15.73 3.45
C THR A 23 30.93 -14.77 2.28
N ILE A 24 30.10 -15.00 1.26
CA ILE A 24 29.52 -13.94 0.49
C ILE A 24 28.75 -13.19 1.56
N SER A 25 29.46 -12.28 2.24
CA SER A 25 28.86 -11.04 2.64
C SER A 25 28.34 -10.47 1.33
N SER A 26 27.12 -10.87 0.97
CA SER A 26 26.25 -9.93 0.30
C SER A 26 26.11 -8.86 1.36
N THR A 27 27.03 -7.91 1.34
CA THR A 27 26.72 -6.56 1.75
C THR A 27 25.66 -6.11 0.76
N SER A 28 24.44 -6.66 0.88
CA SER A 28 23.23 -5.99 0.44
C SER A 28 23.15 -4.80 1.37
N THR A 29 23.98 -3.79 1.10
CA THR A 29 23.81 -2.46 1.67
C THR A 29 22.38 -2.12 1.31
N SER A 30 21.50 -2.13 2.30
CA SER A 30 20.09 -1.87 2.06
C SER A 30 20.00 -0.48 1.43
N LEU A 31 18.99 -0.23 0.59
CA LEU A 31 18.84 1.10 -0.01
C LEU A 31 18.76 2.21 1.07
N GLU A 32 18.31 1.87 2.27
CA GLU A 32 18.39 2.73 3.46
C GLU A 32 19.82 3.04 3.89
N GLU A 33 20.78 2.13 3.77
CA GLU A 33 22.18 2.39 4.13
C GLU A 33 22.91 3.25 3.08
N ARG A 34 22.51 3.14 1.81
CA ARG A 34 23.10 3.92 0.71
C ARG A 34 22.52 5.34 0.62
N TYR A 35 21.22 5.50 0.83
CA TYR A 35 20.49 6.77 0.66
C TYR A 35 19.92 7.34 1.97
N GLY A 36 20.09 6.65 3.09
CA GLY A 36 19.61 7.00 4.43
C GLY A 36 19.94 8.43 4.80
N ASP A 37 18.89 9.20 5.03
CA ASP A 37 18.93 10.61 5.45
C ASP A 37 19.54 11.61 4.45
N ARG A 38 19.92 11.19 3.24
CA ARG A 38 20.46 12.10 2.21
C ARG A 38 19.39 12.77 1.36
N ILE A 39 18.15 12.28 1.43
CA ILE A 39 17.05 12.81 0.63
C ILE A 39 16.39 13.93 1.44
N GLU A 40 16.72 15.16 1.07
CA GLU A 40 16.16 16.38 1.64
C GLU A 40 15.42 17.14 0.54
N ILE A 41 14.12 17.34 0.71
CA ILE A 41 13.27 18.07 -0.23
C ILE A 41 12.60 19.19 0.55
N PHE A 42 12.83 20.45 0.18
CA PHE A 42 12.29 21.63 0.88
C PHE A 42 12.59 21.67 2.39
N GLY A 43 13.75 21.15 2.83
CA GLY A 43 14.11 21.06 4.25
C GLY A 43 13.51 19.86 4.99
N LEU A 44 12.72 19.02 4.32
CA LEU A 44 12.16 17.79 4.87
C LEU A 44 13.09 16.62 4.58
N LYS A 45 13.61 16.00 5.64
CA LYS A 45 14.48 14.83 5.57
C LYS A 45 13.67 13.55 5.50
N PHE A 46 14.01 12.65 4.58
CA PHE A 46 13.40 11.33 4.43
C PHE A 46 14.42 10.23 4.71
N LYS A 47 13.96 9.17 5.38
CA LYS A 47 14.78 7.99 5.73
C LYS A 47 15.29 7.24 4.49
N GLY A 48 14.61 7.36 3.34
CA GLY A 48 15.05 6.73 2.10
C GLY A 48 14.06 6.95 0.95
N PRO A 49 14.41 6.50 -0.27
CA PRO A 49 13.59 6.72 -1.46
C PRO A 49 12.23 6.02 -1.38
N LEU A 50 12.17 4.85 -0.73
CA LEU A 50 10.91 4.12 -0.54
C LEU A 50 9.93 4.89 0.36
N VAL A 51 10.42 5.48 1.45
CA VAL A 51 9.59 6.32 2.34
C VAL A 51 9.07 7.55 1.60
N LEU A 52 9.89 8.16 0.74
CA LEU A 52 9.44 9.26 -0.12
C LEU A 52 8.31 8.80 -1.06
N CYS A 53 8.45 7.64 -1.71
CA CYS A 53 7.39 7.07 -2.55
C CYS A 53 6.09 6.84 -1.75
N GLN A 54 6.18 6.28 -0.54
CA GLN A 54 5.02 6.06 0.34
C GLN A 54 4.30 7.37 0.65
N VAL A 55 5.05 8.41 1.01
CA VAL A 55 4.49 9.74 1.31
C VAL A 55 3.83 10.36 0.07
N LEU A 56 4.46 10.27 -1.11
CA LEU A 56 3.88 10.82 -2.35
C LEU A 56 2.60 10.08 -2.76
N ILE A 57 2.58 8.75 -2.67
CA ILE A 57 1.38 7.95 -2.91
C ILE A 57 0.31 8.28 -1.87
N ALA A 58 0.68 8.45 -0.59
CA ALA A 58 -0.24 8.84 0.47
C ALA A 58 -0.88 10.21 0.21
N ILE A 59 -0.09 11.19 -0.25
CA ILE A 59 -0.57 12.52 -0.65
C ILE A 59 -1.59 12.41 -1.79
N LEU A 60 -1.28 11.64 -2.83
CA LEU A 60 -2.20 11.45 -3.95
C LEU A 60 -3.51 10.79 -3.49
N MET A 61 -3.42 9.71 -2.71
CA MET A 61 -4.60 9.01 -2.21
C MET A 61 -5.41 9.86 -1.23
N MET A 62 -4.78 10.62 -0.31
CA MET A 62 -5.53 11.48 0.61
C MET A 62 -6.32 12.55 -0.14
N ILE A 63 -5.76 13.14 -1.21
CA ILE A 63 -6.47 14.14 -2.01
C ILE A 63 -7.69 13.50 -2.66
N THR A 64 -7.50 12.37 -3.36
CA THR A 64 -8.58 11.65 -4.04
C THR A 64 -9.70 11.26 -3.07
N PHE A 65 -9.36 10.61 -1.95
CA PHE A 65 -10.35 10.05 -1.03
C PHE A 65 -11.03 11.12 -0.17
N LEU A 66 -10.30 12.14 0.28
CA LEU A 66 -10.92 13.24 1.03
C LEU A 66 -11.84 14.06 0.13
N GLN A 67 -11.39 14.43 -1.07
CA GLN A 67 -12.24 15.16 -2.02
C GLN A 67 -13.52 14.37 -2.32
N SER A 68 -13.38 13.08 -2.63
CA SER A 68 -14.49 12.15 -2.88
C SER A 68 -15.46 12.07 -1.69
N SER A 69 -14.95 11.99 -0.45
CA SER A 69 -15.79 11.92 0.75
C SER A 69 -16.50 13.24 1.05
N PHE A 70 -15.82 14.38 0.92
CA PHE A 70 -16.41 15.70 1.15
C PHE A 70 -17.49 16.02 0.13
N ASP A 71 -17.27 15.67 -1.13
CA ASP A 71 -18.29 15.80 -2.17
C ASP A 71 -19.55 15.01 -1.83
N LYS A 72 -19.42 13.75 -1.39
CA LYS A 72 -20.57 12.93 -0.98
C LYS A 72 -21.31 13.45 0.25
N ILE A 73 -20.63 14.21 1.13
CA ILE A 73 -21.24 14.84 2.31
C ILE A 73 -21.99 16.12 1.91
N ILE A 74 -21.34 16.99 1.13
CA ILE A 74 -21.87 18.31 0.76
C ILE A 74 -22.94 18.17 -0.34
N ASN A 75 -22.62 17.44 -1.40
CA ASN A 75 -23.47 17.21 -2.58
C ASN A 75 -24.20 15.86 -2.47
N ARG A 76 -24.73 15.56 -1.28
CA ARG A 76 -25.29 14.25 -0.96
C ARG A 76 -26.47 13.85 -1.86
N LYS A 77 -27.34 14.80 -2.21
CA LYS A 77 -28.54 14.55 -3.02
C LYS A 77 -28.18 14.10 -4.43
N GLU A 78 -27.29 14.84 -5.09
CA GLU A 78 -26.80 14.54 -6.43
C GLU A 78 -26.08 13.20 -6.48
N ASN A 79 -25.19 12.94 -5.51
CA ASN A 79 -24.52 11.64 -5.39
C ASN A 79 -25.51 10.48 -5.19
N LEU A 80 -26.58 10.69 -4.41
CA LEU A 80 -27.61 9.68 -4.20
C LEU A 80 -28.42 9.41 -5.48
N GLU A 81 -28.74 10.45 -6.25
CA GLU A 81 -29.41 10.34 -7.55
C GLU A 81 -28.54 9.59 -8.56
N PHE A 82 -27.24 9.88 -8.60
CA PHE A 82 -26.27 9.11 -9.39
C PHE A 82 -26.26 7.63 -8.97
N PHE A 83 -26.15 7.33 -7.67
CA PHE A 83 -26.15 5.94 -7.20
C PHE A 83 -27.48 5.22 -7.53
N ASN A 84 -28.62 5.89 -7.38
CA ASN A 84 -29.92 5.33 -7.71
C ASN A 84 -30.05 4.96 -9.19
N SER A 85 -29.58 5.82 -10.08
CA SER A 85 -29.61 5.57 -11.53
C SER A 85 -28.59 4.50 -11.93
N HIS A 86 -27.35 4.60 -11.44
CA HIS A 86 -26.26 3.67 -11.75
C HIS A 86 -26.56 2.23 -11.29
N PHE A 87 -27.12 2.06 -10.09
CA PHE A 87 -27.43 0.74 -9.52
C PHE A 87 -28.84 0.22 -9.82
N ALA A 88 -29.64 0.92 -10.63
CA ALA A 88 -31.07 0.61 -10.85
C ALA A 88 -31.35 -0.82 -11.36
N ASN A 89 -30.41 -1.40 -12.12
CA ASN A 89 -30.50 -2.74 -12.70
C ASN A 89 -29.52 -3.75 -12.05
N SER A 90 -28.98 -3.41 -10.87
CA SER A 90 -28.01 -4.23 -10.16
C SER A 90 -28.63 -4.91 -8.92
N PRO A 91 -27.99 -5.94 -8.35
CA PRO A 91 -28.39 -6.52 -7.07
C PRO A 91 -28.35 -5.54 -5.89
N LEU A 92 -27.69 -4.39 -6.04
CA LEU A 92 -27.54 -3.35 -5.01
C LEU A 92 -28.69 -2.33 -5.01
N ARG A 93 -29.67 -2.48 -5.93
CA ARG A 93 -30.85 -1.62 -6.01
C ARG A 93 -31.56 -1.55 -4.66
N GLY A 94 -31.88 -0.33 -4.22
CA GLY A 94 -32.58 -0.09 -2.96
C GLY A 94 -31.67 0.07 -1.74
N PHE A 95 -30.39 -0.31 -1.83
CA PHE A 95 -29.40 -0.10 -0.76
C PHE A 95 -28.46 1.08 -1.02
N THR A 96 -28.69 1.84 -2.09
CA THR A 96 -27.84 2.94 -2.58
C THR A 96 -27.50 3.99 -1.53
N SER A 97 -28.47 4.42 -0.72
CA SER A 97 -28.24 5.38 0.37
C SER A 97 -27.30 4.83 1.44
N LEU A 98 -27.50 3.58 1.86
CA LEU A 98 -26.65 2.92 2.84
C LEU A 98 -25.23 2.73 2.29
N LEU A 99 -25.10 2.24 1.06
CA LEU A 99 -23.82 2.04 0.38
C LEU A 99 -23.05 3.35 0.25
N LEU A 100 -23.73 4.43 -0.17
CA LEU A 100 -23.12 5.75 -0.28
C LEU A 100 -22.61 6.23 1.08
N SER A 101 -23.34 6.00 2.18
CA SER A 101 -22.87 6.33 3.54
C SER A 101 -21.65 5.50 3.96
N ILE A 102 -21.68 4.19 3.75
CA ILE A 102 -20.58 3.29 4.11
C ILE A 102 -19.31 3.70 3.37
N ILE A 103 -19.39 3.88 2.05
CA ILE A 103 -18.26 4.33 1.24
C ILE A 103 -17.75 5.69 1.72
N THR A 104 -18.63 6.67 1.92
CA THR A 104 -18.22 8.00 2.41
C THR A 104 -17.41 7.91 3.72
N VAL A 105 -17.87 7.10 4.68
CA VAL A 105 -17.17 6.92 5.96
C VAL A 105 -15.81 6.23 5.76
N MET A 106 -15.74 5.18 4.94
CA MET A 106 -14.47 4.50 4.66
C MET A 106 -13.48 5.41 3.94
N GLU A 107 -13.93 6.19 2.95
CA GLU A 107 -13.12 7.17 2.23
C GLU A 107 -12.60 8.26 3.17
N PHE A 108 -13.49 8.78 4.04
CA PHE A 108 -13.15 9.83 5.00
C PHE A 108 -12.10 9.33 6.01
N ILE A 109 -12.35 8.20 6.67
CA ILE A 109 -11.41 7.65 7.67
C ILE A 109 -10.08 7.29 6.99
N GLY A 110 -10.11 6.65 5.82
CA GLY A 110 -8.89 6.30 5.07
C GLY A 110 -8.07 7.53 4.70
N GLY A 111 -8.72 8.56 4.16
CA GLY A 111 -8.09 9.83 3.84
C GLY A 111 -7.46 10.50 5.06
N PHE A 112 -8.19 10.57 6.18
CA PHE A 112 -7.67 11.15 7.44
C PHE A 112 -6.51 10.36 8.04
N MET A 113 -6.54 9.02 7.97
CA MET A 113 -5.40 8.19 8.39
C MET A 113 -4.15 8.48 7.57
N LEU A 114 -4.29 8.74 6.27
CA LEU A 114 -3.17 9.15 5.42
C LEU A 114 -2.65 10.55 5.78
N VAL A 115 -3.52 11.52 6.05
CA VAL A 115 -3.10 12.85 6.55
C VAL A 115 -2.30 12.72 7.83
N TYR A 116 -2.85 11.98 8.80
CA TYR A 116 -2.20 11.75 10.08
C TYR A 116 -0.88 11.00 9.90
N GLY A 117 -0.82 10.02 9.00
CA GLY A 117 0.40 9.29 8.71
C GLY A 117 1.49 10.14 8.08
N ILE A 118 1.16 11.05 7.17
CA ILE A 118 2.13 11.99 6.60
C ILE A 118 2.73 12.87 7.70
N TYR A 119 1.90 13.41 8.59
CA TYR A 119 2.38 14.15 9.76
C TYR A 119 3.30 13.29 10.65
N PHE A 120 2.89 12.05 10.94
CA PHE A 120 3.61 11.13 11.82
C PHE A 120 4.96 10.66 11.24
N VAL A 121 5.11 10.61 9.92
CA VAL A 121 6.40 10.34 9.26
C VAL A 121 7.45 11.40 9.62
N PHE A 122 7.04 12.66 9.76
CA PHE A 122 7.97 13.75 10.06
C PHE A 122 8.30 13.86 11.55
N VAL A 123 7.36 13.51 12.44
CA VAL A 123 7.55 13.58 13.89
C VAL A 123 8.23 12.31 14.42
N GLU A 124 7.69 11.14 14.10
CA GLU A 124 8.06 9.85 14.71
C GLU A 124 8.87 8.96 13.77
N ARG A 125 9.20 9.45 12.57
CA ARG A 125 10.03 8.75 11.57
C ARG A 125 9.50 7.35 11.20
N THR A 126 8.18 7.16 11.26
CA THR A 126 7.51 5.89 10.97
C THR A 126 6.35 6.08 10.01
N THR A 127 6.12 5.08 9.15
CA THR A 127 5.08 5.08 8.11
C THR A 127 3.86 4.23 8.49
N LEU A 128 3.77 3.82 9.75
CA LEU A 128 2.73 2.91 10.28
C LEU A 128 1.30 3.40 9.99
N TRP A 129 1.03 4.69 10.17
CA TRP A 129 -0.31 5.25 9.90
C TRP A 129 -0.60 5.36 8.40
N ILE A 130 0.42 5.55 7.56
CA ILE A 130 0.27 5.46 6.11
C ILE A 130 -0.10 4.02 5.72
N PHE A 131 0.55 3.02 6.31
CA PHE A 131 0.23 1.61 6.09
C PHE A 131 -1.24 1.29 6.40
N TYR A 132 -1.73 1.69 7.59
CA TYR A 132 -3.13 1.47 7.93
C TYR A 132 -4.10 2.26 7.04
N GLY A 133 -3.74 3.48 6.65
CA GLY A 133 -4.50 4.26 5.67
C GLY A 133 -4.58 3.56 4.31
N PHE A 134 -3.48 3.01 3.80
CA PHE A 134 -3.44 2.22 2.57
C PHE A 134 -4.28 0.95 2.66
N ILE A 135 -4.26 0.24 3.78
CA ILE A 135 -5.16 -0.91 3.98
C ILE A 135 -6.62 -0.47 3.85
N LEU A 136 -7.04 0.58 4.57
CA LEU A 136 -8.42 1.02 4.54
C LEU A 136 -8.84 1.53 3.14
N VAL A 137 -7.98 2.30 2.48
CA VAL A 137 -8.18 2.75 1.10
C VAL A 137 -8.27 1.57 0.12
N SER A 138 -7.43 0.55 0.26
CA SER A 138 -7.50 -0.64 -0.59
C SER A 138 -8.82 -1.39 -0.44
N LEU A 139 -9.36 -1.49 0.79
CA LEU A 139 -10.68 -2.07 1.05
C LEU A 139 -11.80 -1.23 0.43
N THR A 140 -11.70 0.10 0.51
CA THR A 140 -12.64 1.02 -0.16
C THR A 140 -12.62 0.82 -1.68
N LEU A 141 -11.44 0.73 -2.29
CA LEU A 141 -11.30 0.49 -3.73
C LEU A 141 -11.89 -0.85 -4.16
N ILE A 142 -11.67 -1.90 -3.38
CA ILE A 142 -12.27 -3.22 -3.62
C ILE A 142 -13.80 -3.15 -3.54
N ALA A 143 -14.34 -2.43 -2.57
CA ALA A 143 -15.78 -2.22 -2.43
C ALA A 143 -16.37 -1.44 -3.62
N LEU A 144 -15.73 -0.34 -4.03
CA LEU A 144 -16.11 0.43 -5.22
C LEU A 144 -16.05 -0.42 -6.49
N PHE A 145 -14.94 -1.13 -6.72
CA PHE A 145 -14.76 -2.02 -7.86
C PHE A 145 -15.84 -3.10 -7.92
N THR A 146 -16.16 -3.70 -6.76
CA THR A 146 -17.23 -4.70 -6.66
C THR A 146 -18.58 -4.10 -7.03
N GLY A 147 -18.88 -2.89 -6.55
CA GLY A 147 -20.07 -2.15 -6.94
C GLY A 147 -20.16 -1.98 -8.46
N GLN A 148 -19.11 -1.45 -9.09
CA GLN A 148 -19.04 -1.26 -10.54
C GLN A 148 -19.28 -2.57 -11.31
N ARG A 149 -18.67 -3.68 -10.87
CA ARG A 149 -18.87 -5.01 -11.48
C ARG A 149 -20.31 -5.52 -11.34
N LEU A 150 -20.95 -5.31 -10.20
CA LEU A 150 -22.35 -5.69 -9.97
C LEU A 150 -23.33 -4.82 -10.77
N ALA A 151 -22.97 -3.57 -11.05
CA ALA A 151 -23.70 -2.67 -11.96
C ALA A 151 -23.41 -2.94 -13.45
N LYS A 152 -22.47 -3.86 -13.75
CA LYS A 152 -21.95 -4.13 -15.11
C LYS A 152 -21.27 -2.92 -15.76
N ASP A 153 -20.80 -1.97 -14.96
CA ASP A 153 -19.94 -0.89 -15.43
C ASP A 153 -18.48 -1.35 -15.43
N TYR A 154 -18.08 -1.96 -16.55
CA TYR A 154 -16.72 -2.47 -16.72
C TYR A 154 -15.70 -1.35 -16.93
N VAL A 155 -16.12 -0.19 -17.43
CA VAL A 155 -15.24 0.96 -17.67
C VAL A 155 -14.94 1.63 -16.34
N GLY A 156 -15.98 1.94 -15.55
CA GLY A 156 -15.80 2.48 -14.19
C GLY A 156 -15.02 1.54 -13.28
N ALA A 157 -15.18 0.21 -13.42
CA ALA A 157 -14.35 -0.75 -12.71
C ALA A 157 -12.86 -0.70 -13.14
N ALA A 158 -12.56 -0.45 -14.41
CA ALA A 158 -11.19 -0.35 -14.91
C ALA A 158 -10.49 0.92 -14.42
N ASP A 159 -11.23 2.03 -14.29
CA ASP A 159 -10.70 3.32 -13.80
C ASP A 159 -10.20 3.26 -12.35
N LEU A 160 -10.63 2.25 -11.57
CA LEU A 160 -10.18 2.04 -10.20
C LEU A 160 -8.85 1.29 -10.09
N ILE A 161 -8.44 0.57 -11.14
CA ILE A 161 -7.23 -0.26 -11.12
C ILE A 161 -5.95 0.57 -10.89
N PRO A 162 -5.73 1.73 -11.53
CA PRO A 162 -4.53 2.54 -11.28
C PRO A 162 -4.38 2.97 -9.82
N TYR A 163 -5.47 3.40 -9.16
CA TYR A 163 -5.46 3.75 -7.74
C TYR A 163 -5.10 2.55 -6.87
N PHE A 164 -5.69 1.39 -7.15
CA PHE A 164 -5.40 0.16 -6.43
C PHE A 164 -3.94 -0.27 -6.60
N THR A 165 -3.42 -0.22 -7.83
CA THR A 165 -2.00 -0.53 -8.11
C THR A 165 -1.06 0.38 -7.33
N LEU A 166 -1.33 1.70 -7.29
CA LEU A 166 -0.50 2.64 -6.51
C LEU A 166 -0.50 2.31 -5.02
N VAL A 167 -1.67 2.00 -4.46
CA VAL A 167 -1.79 1.61 -3.04
C VAL A 167 -1.01 0.32 -2.76
N MET A 168 -1.09 -0.67 -3.65
CA MET A 168 -0.33 -1.92 -3.52
C MET A 168 1.19 -1.67 -3.59
N LEU A 169 1.66 -0.81 -4.50
CA LEU A 169 3.08 -0.41 -4.56
C LEU A 169 3.52 0.31 -3.28
N GLY A 170 2.66 1.17 -2.73
CA GLY A 170 2.88 1.82 -1.45
C GLY A 170 3.08 0.81 -0.31
N ILE A 171 2.19 -0.16 -0.20
CA ILE A 171 2.28 -1.25 0.80
C ILE A 171 3.54 -2.10 0.58
N MET A 172 3.83 -2.49 -0.66
CA MET A 172 5.01 -3.32 -0.98
C MET A 172 6.32 -2.63 -0.59
N SER A 173 6.39 -1.30 -0.70
CA SER A 173 7.59 -0.54 -0.38
C SER A 173 7.87 -0.40 1.12
N MET A 174 6.98 -0.87 1.99
CA MET A 174 7.10 -0.79 3.45
C MET A 174 7.86 -1.97 4.08
N TYR A 175 8.25 -2.95 3.25
CA TYR A 175 9.11 -4.08 3.58
C TYR A 175 10.49 -3.91 2.92
#